data_AF-A0A971TKS7-F1
#
_entry.id   AF-A0A971TKS7-F1
#
_cell.length_a   1.000
_cell.length_b   1.000
_cell.length_c   1.000
_cell.angle_alpha   90.00
_cell.angle_beta   90.00
_cell.angle_gamma   90.00
#
_symmetry.space_group_name_H-M   'P 1'
#
loop_
_entity.id
_entity.type
_entity.pdbx_description
1 polymer ?
#
loop_
_entity_poly.entity_id
_entity_poly.type
_entity_poly.pdbx_seq_one_letter_code
_entity_poly.pdbx_strand_id
1 'polypeptide(L)'
;ATVAKLLDGATPLPIISDYDIKIYAYRKDDHVVLAAWDSLDDDTQDPLRVEVPLAEAEVWTMTGAAAPRKPGDDGVALMTISANPSYAILNPDALPRLVDRINSAVMNRRPATVEVAAPSLTTLSLSIRNRLSAPYDGSVDLWLTTADGHRTDLAAGLPVHMPAGGSMPLTLTLQEPLGLTGNEVGVALTAAAGGSAVEIRKPLATIAPCHRRQATPGEFLDAPLPQDAADLIVLDRREQVLPADPTIGWKSPENLSARARLSWDEQYLYFAADVTDDVHAQQAVDGDIWRGDSVQLAIDTRNDAQPGRNYDNNDYEYGLALGSEGRPIVWCWQAPPGAAAGPIENCPVRIERIDDRTVYRAALPWSRLAPLQPKAGTVFNLNFIVADNDGLGRRYWIGLSPGIAEAKLPDCFRRFVLVE
;
A
#
# COMPACT_ATOMS: atom_id res chain seq x y z
N ALA A 1 -9.86 -13.69 26.39
CA ALA A 1 -10.36 -14.49 27.54
C ALA A 1 -11.71 -15.19 27.25
N THR A 2 -12.64 -14.56 26.52
CA THR A 2 -14.00 -15.12 26.27
C THR A 2 -14.04 -16.17 25.15
N VAL A 3 -13.32 -15.96 24.04
CA VAL A 3 -13.25 -16.92 22.91
C VAL A 3 -12.55 -18.23 23.29
N ALA A 4 -11.43 -18.13 24.03
CA ALA A 4 -10.74 -19.31 24.54
C ALA A 4 -11.69 -20.19 25.36
N LYS A 5 -12.61 -19.60 26.14
CA LYS A 5 -13.63 -20.34 26.89
C LYS A 5 -14.71 -20.99 26.02
N LEU A 6 -15.10 -20.36 24.90
CA LEU A 6 -16.09 -20.93 23.98
C LEU A 6 -15.57 -22.23 23.35
N LEU A 7 -14.30 -22.22 22.93
CA LEU A 7 -13.69 -23.37 22.24
C LEU A 7 -12.89 -24.30 23.16
N ASP A 8 -12.72 -23.95 24.45
CA ASP A 8 -12.06 -24.82 25.42
C ASP A 8 -12.77 -26.18 25.51
N GLY A 9 -12.01 -27.27 25.37
CA GLY A 9 -12.52 -28.64 25.34
C GLY A 9 -13.32 -29.03 24.09
N ALA A 10 -13.43 -28.17 23.08
CA ALA A 10 -14.18 -28.47 21.86
C ALA A 10 -13.36 -29.34 20.87
N THR A 11 -14.03 -30.24 20.15
CA THR A 11 -13.41 -31.06 19.11
C THR A 11 -13.72 -30.50 17.72
N PRO A 12 -12.73 -30.30 16.83
CA PRO A 12 -12.98 -29.78 15.50
C PRO A 12 -13.82 -30.75 14.65
N LEU A 13 -14.75 -30.20 13.87
CA LEU A 13 -15.43 -30.90 12.78
C LEU A 13 -14.59 -30.77 11.48
N PRO A 14 -14.91 -31.54 10.42
CA PRO A 14 -14.29 -31.34 9.11
C PRO A 14 -14.38 -29.88 8.67
N ILE A 15 -13.30 -29.40 8.03
CA ILE A 15 -13.20 -28.03 7.53
C ILE A 15 -14.35 -27.76 6.56
N ILE A 16 -15.12 -26.70 6.83
CA ILE A 16 -16.26 -26.29 6.00
C ILE A 16 -15.75 -25.40 4.86
N SER A 17 -14.93 -24.39 5.19
CA SER A 17 -14.25 -23.54 4.21
C SER A 17 -12.93 -23.01 4.76
N ASP A 18 -11.87 -23.05 3.96
CA ASP A 18 -10.54 -22.49 4.28
C ASP A 18 -10.02 -21.59 3.15
N TYR A 19 -10.91 -20.91 2.43
CA TYR A 19 -10.58 -19.92 1.39
C TYR A 19 -10.66 -18.50 1.96
N ASP A 20 -11.23 -17.55 1.20
CA ASP A 20 -11.39 -16.14 1.58
C ASP A 20 -12.24 -15.98 2.85
N ILE A 21 -13.37 -16.69 2.94
CA ILE A 21 -14.12 -16.84 4.20
C ILE A 21 -13.73 -18.16 4.83
N LYS A 22 -13.13 -18.04 6.00
CA LYS A 22 -12.77 -19.14 6.89
C LYS A 22 -14.02 -19.55 7.66
N ILE A 23 -14.46 -20.79 7.53
CA ILE A 23 -15.61 -21.35 8.25
C ILE A 23 -15.17 -22.64 8.91
N TYR A 24 -15.13 -22.59 10.24
CA TYR A 24 -14.75 -23.71 11.08
C TYR A 24 -15.87 -24.01 12.05
N ALA A 25 -16.13 -25.29 12.31
CA ALA A 25 -17.10 -25.70 13.30
C ALA A 25 -16.45 -26.67 14.29
N TYR A 26 -16.89 -26.58 15.54
CA TYR A 26 -16.38 -27.34 16.66
C TYR A 26 -17.55 -27.93 17.43
N ARG A 27 -17.44 -29.19 17.83
CA ARG A 27 -18.41 -29.83 18.72
C ARG A 27 -17.97 -29.63 20.16
N LYS A 28 -18.89 -29.15 21.00
CA LYS A 28 -18.69 -28.98 22.44
C LYS A 28 -19.95 -29.40 23.16
N ASP A 29 -19.83 -30.38 24.05
CA ASP A 29 -20.97 -30.99 24.74
C ASP A 29 -22.09 -31.33 23.73
N ASP A 30 -23.29 -30.75 23.91
CA ASP A 30 -24.48 -31.01 23.10
C ASP A 30 -24.70 -29.98 21.97
N HIS A 31 -23.77 -29.05 21.77
CA HIS A 31 -23.90 -27.96 20.79
C HIS A 31 -22.72 -27.89 19.81
N VAL A 32 -22.94 -27.15 18.72
CA VAL A 32 -21.89 -26.84 17.74
C VAL A 32 -21.56 -25.36 17.83
N VAL A 33 -20.28 -25.04 17.90
CA VAL A 33 -19.77 -23.67 17.81
C VAL A 33 -19.21 -23.48 16.41
N LEU A 34 -19.77 -22.56 15.64
CA LEU A 34 -19.22 -22.13 14.36
C LEU A 34 -18.42 -20.85 14.56
N ALA A 35 -17.23 -20.78 13.95
CA ALA A 35 -16.43 -19.58 13.83
C ALA A 35 -16.32 -19.22 12.35
N ALA A 36 -16.61 -17.95 12.02
CA ALA A 36 -16.42 -17.43 10.67
C ALA A 36 -15.72 -16.08 10.67
N TRP A 37 -14.76 -15.92 9.76
CA TRP A 37 -14.04 -14.68 9.51
C TRP A 37 -13.58 -14.60 8.06
N ASP A 38 -13.23 -13.40 7.63
CA ASP A 38 -12.67 -13.10 6.32
C ASP A 38 -11.15 -12.99 6.44
N SER A 39 -10.39 -13.66 5.59
CA SER A 39 -8.94 -13.50 5.53
C SER A 39 -8.63 -12.20 4.80
N LEU A 40 -8.48 -11.11 5.57
CA LEU A 40 -7.88 -9.81 5.21
C LEU A 40 -7.57 -9.64 3.71
N ASP A 41 -8.58 -9.42 2.88
CA ASP A 41 -8.39 -9.05 1.47
C ASP A 41 -9.65 -8.37 0.89
N ASP A 42 -10.49 -7.78 1.75
CA ASP A 42 -11.66 -7.04 1.31
C ASP A 42 -11.46 -5.56 1.59
N ASP A 43 -11.28 -4.80 0.53
CA ASP A 43 -11.22 -3.33 0.50
C ASP A 43 -12.58 -2.69 0.83
N THR A 44 -13.39 -3.32 1.68
CA THR A 44 -14.72 -2.88 2.07
C THR A 44 -14.65 -2.16 3.41
N GLN A 45 -15.22 -0.96 3.44
CA GLN A 45 -15.53 -0.28 4.71
C GLN A 45 -16.74 -0.93 5.42
N ASP A 46 -17.55 -1.73 4.71
CA ASP A 46 -18.75 -2.36 5.24
C ASP A 46 -18.59 -3.89 5.38
N PRO A 47 -18.64 -4.44 6.61
CA PRO A 47 -18.45 -5.86 6.82
C PRO A 47 -19.67 -6.68 6.37
N LEU A 48 -19.44 -7.90 5.88
CA LEU A 48 -20.51 -8.80 5.43
C LEU A 48 -21.42 -9.17 6.61
N ARG A 49 -22.73 -8.91 6.49
CA ARG A 49 -23.71 -9.22 7.53
C ARG A 49 -24.57 -10.40 7.12
N VAL A 50 -24.67 -11.39 8.00
CA VAL A 50 -25.54 -12.57 7.87
C VAL A 50 -26.64 -12.47 8.91
N GLU A 51 -27.89 -12.52 8.45
CA GLU A 51 -29.06 -12.58 9.33
C GLU A 51 -29.19 -13.98 9.93
N VAL A 52 -29.16 -14.07 11.26
CA VAL A 52 -29.21 -15.33 12.00
C VAL A 52 -30.41 -15.28 12.96
N PRO A 53 -31.46 -16.08 12.71
CA PRO A 53 -32.58 -16.19 13.64
C PRO A 53 -32.10 -16.70 15.00
N LEU A 54 -32.56 -16.08 16.09
CA LEU A 54 -32.20 -16.49 17.44
C LEU A 54 -32.69 -17.88 17.83
N ALA A 55 -33.73 -18.36 17.15
CA ALA A 55 -34.19 -19.74 17.27
C ALA A 55 -33.17 -20.76 16.75
N GLU A 56 -32.15 -20.33 15.99
CA GLU A 56 -31.15 -21.19 15.37
C GLU A 56 -29.77 -21.07 16.01
N ALA A 57 -29.37 -19.87 16.44
CA ALA A 57 -28.09 -19.68 17.12
C ALA A 57 -28.02 -18.40 17.96
N GLU A 58 -27.18 -18.44 18.98
CA GLU A 58 -26.66 -17.24 19.65
C GLU A 58 -25.36 -16.78 18.99
N VAL A 59 -25.29 -15.50 18.62
CA VAL A 59 -24.15 -14.95 17.89
C VAL A 59 -23.34 -13.99 18.76
N TRP A 60 -22.03 -14.17 18.74
CA TRP A 60 -21.06 -13.48 19.57
C TRP A 60 -19.91 -12.92 18.73
N THR A 61 -19.44 -11.73 19.10
CA THR A 61 -18.26 -11.07 18.52
C THR A 61 -16.96 -11.61 19.14
N MET A 62 -15.81 -11.33 18.52
CA MET A 62 -14.49 -11.70 19.06
C MET A 62 -14.23 -11.17 20.48
N THR A 63 -14.82 -10.04 20.87
CA THR A 63 -14.67 -9.47 22.22
C THR A 63 -15.52 -10.20 23.26
N GLY A 64 -16.44 -11.07 22.83
CA GLY A 64 -17.40 -11.76 23.70
C GLY A 64 -18.68 -10.97 23.94
N ALA A 65 -18.96 -9.90 23.18
CA ALA A 65 -20.25 -9.23 23.18
C ALA A 65 -21.23 -9.94 22.23
N ALA A 66 -22.53 -9.94 22.57
CA ALA A 66 -23.57 -10.44 21.67
C ALA A 66 -23.64 -9.58 20.39
N ALA A 67 -23.94 -10.21 19.26
CA ALA A 67 -24.13 -9.52 17.99
C ALA A 67 -25.36 -8.59 18.04
N PRO A 68 -25.33 -7.45 17.32
CA PRO A 68 -26.45 -6.52 17.29
C PRO A 68 -27.71 -7.17 16.68
N ARG A 69 -28.89 -6.70 17.10
CA ARG A 69 -30.18 -7.09 16.51
C ARG A 69 -30.41 -6.40 15.18
N LYS A 70 -31.19 -7.03 14.31
CA LYS A 70 -31.67 -6.40 13.09
C LYS A 70 -32.64 -5.27 13.47
N PRO A 71 -32.44 -4.03 12.99
CA PRO A 71 -33.38 -2.94 13.26
C PRO A 71 -34.79 -3.31 12.80
N GLY A 72 -35.76 -3.26 13.71
CA GLY A 72 -37.16 -3.63 13.44
C GLY A 72 -37.47 -5.13 13.53
N ASP A 73 -36.49 -5.99 13.86
CA ASP A 73 -36.70 -7.42 14.12
C ASP A 73 -35.73 -7.95 15.19
N ASP A 74 -36.21 -7.96 16.44
CA ASP A 74 -35.42 -8.44 17.59
C ASP A 74 -35.21 -9.97 17.59
N GLY A 75 -35.91 -10.71 16.73
CA GLY A 75 -35.76 -12.16 16.57
C GLY A 75 -34.52 -12.55 15.75
N VAL A 76 -33.83 -11.58 15.16
CA VAL A 76 -32.70 -11.80 14.25
C VAL A 76 -31.45 -11.11 14.76
N ALA A 77 -30.36 -11.87 14.91
CA ALA A 77 -29.02 -11.34 15.13
C ALA A 77 -28.31 -11.06 13.79
N LEU A 78 -27.49 -10.02 13.75
CA LEU A 78 -26.65 -9.68 12.61
C LEU A 78 -25.22 -10.18 12.85
N MET A 79 -24.92 -11.38 12.37
CA MET A 79 -23.56 -11.91 12.40
C MET A 79 -22.68 -11.13 11.42
N THR A 80 -21.60 -10.54 11.91
CA THR A 80 -20.69 -9.73 11.10
C THR A 80 -19.45 -10.54 10.75
N ILE A 81 -19.23 -10.81 9.47
CA ILE A 81 -18.04 -11.50 8.96
C ILE A 81 -17.04 -10.42 8.52
N SER A 82 -15.90 -10.38 9.20
CA SER A 82 -14.81 -9.42 8.98
C SER A 82 -13.46 -10.10 9.23
N ALA A 83 -12.36 -9.35 9.18
CA ALA A 83 -11.05 -9.83 9.64
C ALA A 83 -11.07 -10.34 11.09
N ASN A 84 -11.99 -9.82 11.92
CA ASN A 84 -12.22 -10.34 13.26
C ASN A 84 -13.28 -11.46 13.22
N PRO A 85 -13.02 -12.62 13.86
CA PRO A 85 -13.96 -13.72 13.89
C PRO A 85 -15.24 -13.41 14.66
N SER A 86 -16.35 -13.88 14.09
CA SER A 86 -17.64 -14.01 14.75
C SER A 86 -17.92 -15.47 15.06
N TYR A 87 -18.62 -15.70 16.16
CA TYR A 87 -18.93 -17.02 16.70
C TYR A 87 -20.44 -17.20 16.76
N ALA A 88 -20.92 -18.40 16.44
CA ALA A 88 -22.31 -18.80 16.56
C ALA A 88 -22.41 -20.09 17.37
N ILE A 89 -23.11 -20.06 18.50
CA ILE A 89 -23.47 -21.23 19.29
C ILE A 89 -24.79 -21.75 18.72
N LEU A 90 -24.73 -22.89 18.05
CA LEU A 90 -25.82 -23.43 17.24
C LEU A 90 -26.72 -24.34 18.06
N ASN A 91 -28.03 -24.18 17.87
CA ASN A 91 -29.00 -25.19 18.23
C ASN A 91 -28.84 -26.45 17.36
N PRO A 92 -29.34 -27.62 17.81
CA PRO A 92 -29.28 -28.85 17.02
C PRO A 92 -29.77 -28.64 15.58
N ASP A 93 -29.06 -29.24 14.62
CA ASP A 93 -29.37 -29.22 13.18
C ASP A 93 -29.36 -27.84 12.50
N ALA A 94 -28.91 -26.77 13.17
CA ALA A 94 -28.83 -25.43 12.57
C ALA A 94 -27.58 -25.22 11.69
N LEU A 95 -26.57 -26.08 11.81
CA LEU A 95 -25.29 -25.92 11.10
C LEU A 95 -25.46 -25.83 9.57
N PRO A 96 -26.16 -26.75 8.87
CA PRO A 96 -26.29 -26.67 7.42
C PRO A 96 -27.00 -25.39 6.96
N ARG A 97 -28.07 -24.97 7.68
CA ARG A 97 -28.81 -23.74 7.35
C ARG A 97 -27.97 -22.49 7.54
N LEU A 98 -27.18 -22.42 8.62
CA LEU A 98 -26.27 -21.28 8.81
C LEU A 98 -25.17 -21.26 7.75
N VAL A 99 -24.59 -22.42 7.41
CA VAL A 99 -23.60 -22.52 6.33
C VAL A 99 -24.20 -22.09 4.99
N ASP A 100 -25.41 -22.52 4.66
CA ASP A 100 -26.11 -22.11 3.44
C ASP A 100 -26.41 -20.61 3.42
N ARG A 101 -26.78 -20.01 4.56
CA ARG A 101 -26.96 -18.55 4.67
C ARG A 101 -25.65 -17.79 4.56
N ILE A 102 -24.57 -18.28 5.18
CA ILE A 102 -23.23 -17.69 5.04
C ILE A 102 -22.82 -17.79 3.57
N ASN A 103 -22.92 -18.95 2.94
CA ASN A 103 -22.57 -19.15 1.54
C ASN A 103 -23.45 -18.29 0.63
N SER A 104 -24.75 -18.15 0.90
CA SER A 104 -25.64 -17.27 0.13
C SER A 104 -25.27 -15.80 0.31
N ALA A 105 -24.94 -15.37 1.53
CA ALA A 105 -24.45 -14.03 1.79
C ALA A 105 -23.08 -13.79 1.14
N VAL A 106 -22.24 -14.82 1.04
CA VAL A 106 -20.95 -14.79 0.34
C VAL A 106 -21.14 -14.79 -1.18
N MET A 107 -22.09 -15.53 -1.73
CA MET A 107 -22.45 -15.49 -3.16
C MET A 107 -23.10 -14.16 -3.54
N ASN A 108 -23.83 -13.56 -2.60
CA ASN A 108 -24.36 -12.20 -2.68
C ASN A 108 -23.34 -11.14 -2.22
N ARG A 109 -22.11 -11.54 -1.84
CA ARG A 109 -20.99 -10.62 -1.61
C ARG A 109 -20.70 -9.93 -2.95
N ARG A 110 -20.05 -8.77 -2.90
CA ARG A 110 -19.72 -7.98 -4.09
C ARG A 110 -19.21 -8.91 -5.21
N PRO A 111 -19.87 -8.92 -6.38
CA PRO A 111 -19.56 -9.88 -7.45
C PRO A 111 -18.15 -9.67 -8.02
N ALA A 112 -17.49 -8.57 -7.68
CA ALA A 112 -16.15 -8.27 -8.13
C ALA A 112 -15.26 -7.60 -7.07
N THR A 113 -13.95 -7.74 -7.23
CA THR A 113 -12.95 -6.81 -6.68
C THR A 113 -12.58 -5.77 -7.75
N VAL A 114 -12.14 -4.60 -7.30
CA VAL A 114 -11.68 -3.51 -8.19
C VAL A 114 -10.30 -3.08 -7.75
N GLU A 115 -9.31 -3.24 -8.61
CA GLU A 115 -8.01 -2.59 -8.44
C GLU A 115 -8.00 -1.30 -9.26
N VAL A 116 -7.40 -0.25 -8.72
CA VAL A 116 -7.34 1.06 -9.38
C VAL A 116 -5.91 1.57 -9.34
N ALA A 117 -5.45 2.06 -10.49
CA ALA A 117 -4.18 2.74 -10.65
C ALA A 117 -4.40 4.07 -11.39
N ALA A 118 -3.53 5.03 -11.13
CA ALA A 118 -3.48 6.31 -11.86
C ALA A 118 -2.11 6.44 -12.53
N PRO A 119 -1.90 5.87 -13.74
CA PRO A 119 -0.62 5.94 -14.44
C PRO A 119 -0.16 7.37 -14.71
N SER A 120 -1.10 8.31 -14.89
CA SER A 120 -0.84 9.74 -15.00
C SER A 120 -1.98 10.52 -14.34
N LEU A 121 -1.82 11.85 -14.20
CA LEU A 121 -2.92 12.68 -13.70
C LEU A 121 -4.14 12.70 -14.62
N THR A 122 -4.01 12.30 -15.88
CA THR A 122 -5.11 12.28 -16.86
C THR A 122 -5.52 10.87 -17.27
N THR A 123 -4.99 9.84 -16.60
CA THR A 123 -5.26 8.44 -16.96
C THR A 123 -5.60 7.65 -15.71
N LEU A 124 -6.74 6.97 -15.77
CA LEU A 124 -7.18 6.06 -14.72
C LEU A 124 -7.28 4.65 -15.32
N SER A 125 -6.66 3.68 -14.66
CA SER A 125 -6.73 2.26 -15.03
C SER A 125 -7.42 1.49 -13.92
N LEU A 126 -8.34 0.62 -14.30
CA LEU A 126 -9.07 -0.26 -13.40
C LEU A 126 -8.93 -1.72 -13.85
N SER A 127 -8.87 -2.65 -12.91
CA SER A 127 -9.06 -4.07 -13.15
C SER A 127 -10.23 -4.54 -12.30
N ILE A 128 -11.33 -4.89 -12.94
CA ILE A 128 -12.53 -5.40 -12.28
C ILE A 128 -12.49 -6.91 -12.39
N ARG A 129 -12.31 -7.62 -11.27
CA ARG A 129 -12.20 -9.09 -11.24
C ARG A 129 -13.45 -9.72 -10.67
N ASN A 130 -14.09 -10.58 -11.46
CA ASN A 130 -15.24 -11.37 -11.04
C ASN A 130 -14.82 -12.40 -9.96
N ARG A 131 -15.44 -12.33 -8.78
CA ARG A 131 -15.23 -13.27 -7.67
C ARG A 131 -16.18 -14.46 -7.69
N LEU A 132 -17.19 -14.43 -8.56
CA LEU A 132 -18.19 -15.48 -8.64
C LEU A 132 -17.63 -16.72 -9.35
N SER A 133 -18.18 -17.88 -8.99
CA SER A 133 -17.97 -19.14 -9.70
C SER A 133 -18.73 -19.25 -11.03
N ALA A 134 -19.45 -18.19 -11.42
CA ALA A 134 -20.21 -18.08 -12.65
C ALA A 134 -19.80 -16.79 -13.41
N PRO A 135 -20.00 -16.74 -14.74
CA PRO A 135 -19.81 -15.50 -15.50
C PRO A 135 -20.69 -14.36 -14.96
N TYR A 136 -20.15 -13.14 -15.03
CA TYR A 136 -20.87 -11.92 -14.72
C TYR A 136 -21.10 -11.13 -16.01
N ASP A 137 -22.36 -11.00 -16.41
CA ASP A 137 -22.83 -10.20 -17.52
C ASP A 137 -23.63 -9.01 -17.01
N GLY A 138 -23.39 -7.82 -17.55
CA GLY A 138 -24.10 -6.62 -17.10
C GLY A 138 -23.52 -5.33 -17.61
N SER A 139 -23.59 -4.29 -16.79
CA SER A 139 -23.00 -2.99 -17.07
C SER A 139 -22.23 -2.45 -15.87
N VAL A 140 -21.31 -1.52 -16.14
CA VAL A 140 -20.57 -0.75 -15.15
C VAL A 140 -20.78 0.75 -15.35
N ASP A 141 -21.06 1.45 -14.25
CA ASP A 141 -21.00 2.90 -14.15
C ASP A 141 -19.77 3.29 -13.31
N LEU A 142 -19.11 4.38 -13.68
CA LEU A 142 -17.87 4.82 -13.06
C LEU A 142 -17.94 6.30 -12.77
N TRP A 143 -17.47 6.71 -11.59
CA TRP A 143 -17.35 8.11 -11.22
C TRP A 143 -16.09 8.37 -10.42
N LEU A 144 -15.64 9.61 -10.46
CA LEU A 144 -14.61 10.15 -9.58
C LEU A 144 -15.30 11.02 -8.52
N THR A 145 -14.85 10.91 -7.27
CA THR A 145 -15.18 11.87 -6.21
C THR A 145 -13.89 12.53 -5.75
N THR A 146 -13.81 13.86 -5.84
CA THR A 146 -12.65 14.65 -5.41
C THR A 146 -12.70 14.92 -3.91
N ALA A 147 -11.60 15.42 -3.34
CA ALA A 147 -11.45 15.64 -1.90
C ALA A 147 -12.50 16.61 -1.29
N ASP A 148 -13.04 17.53 -2.10
CA ASP A 148 -14.11 18.46 -1.72
C ASP A 148 -15.52 17.84 -1.83
N GLY A 149 -15.61 16.56 -2.22
CA GLY A 149 -16.85 15.81 -2.37
C GLY A 149 -17.54 16.00 -3.72
N HIS A 150 -16.94 16.73 -4.66
CA HIS A 150 -17.51 16.86 -6.01
C HIS A 150 -17.44 15.51 -6.75
N ARG A 151 -18.57 15.09 -7.35
CA ARG A 151 -18.68 13.84 -8.11
C ARG A 151 -18.78 14.13 -9.60
N THR A 152 -17.92 13.49 -10.38
CA THR A 152 -17.91 13.54 -11.84
C THR A 152 -18.09 12.13 -12.40
N ASP A 153 -19.15 11.91 -13.17
CA ASP A 153 -19.35 10.63 -13.85
C ASP A 153 -18.34 10.48 -15.00
N LEU A 154 -17.60 9.36 -15.00
CA LEU A 154 -16.55 9.05 -15.97
C LEU A 154 -17.07 8.16 -17.10
N ALA A 155 -17.98 7.25 -16.77
CA ALA A 155 -18.64 6.38 -17.74
C ALA A 155 -19.98 5.87 -17.20
N ALA A 156 -20.93 5.62 -18.09
CA ALA A 156 -22.24 5.09 -17.73
C ALA A 156 -22.64 3.95 -18.66
N GLY A 157 -23.18 2.87 -18.08
CA GLY A 157 -23.75 1.73 -18.78
C GLY A 157 -22.74 0.95 -19.63
N LEU A 158 -21.44 1.00 -19.32
CA LEU A 158 -20.43 0.29 -20.10
C LEU A 158 -20.70 -1.22 -19.99
N PRO A 159 -20.89 -1.94 -21.12
CA PRO A 159 -21.17 -3.37 -21.06
C PRO A 159 -19.97 -4.14 -20.51
N VAL A 160 -20.24 -5.08 -19.61
CA VAL A 160 -19.21 -5.94 -19.01
C VAL A 160 -19.57 -7.41 -19.21
N HIS A 161 -18.57 -8.19 -19.60
CA HIS A 161 -18.61 -9.65 -19.63
C HIS A 161 -17.35 -10.16 -18.95
N MET A 162 -17.50 -10.75 -17.78
CA MET A 162 -16.39 -11.28 -16.99
C MET A 162 -16.59 -12.78 -16.75
N PRO A 163 -15.73 -13.66 -17.29
CA PRO A 163 -15.77 -15.09 -16.95
C PRO A 163 -15.67 -15.32 -15.44
N ALA A 164 -16.08 -16.50 -14.96
CA ALA A 164 -15.89 -16.89 -13.57
C ALA A 164 -14.41 -16.76 -13.16
N GLY A 165 -14.11 -15.99 -12.11
CA GLY A 165 -12.74 -15.71 -11.67
C GLY A 165 -11.91 -14.77 -12.58
N GLY A 166 -12.44 -14.40 -13.75
CA GLY A 166 -11.78 -13.56 -14.74
C GLY A 166 -11.83 -12.07 -14.42
N SER A 167 -11.07 -11.26 -15.16
CA SER A 167 -11.04 -9.80 -14.99
C SER A 167 -11.29 -9.04 -16.29
N MET A 168 -11.78 -7.82 -16.16
CA MET A 168 -11.94 -6.85 -17.22
C MET A 168 -11.05 -5.63 -16.94
N PRO A 169 -9.98 -5.41 -17.71
CA PRO A 169 -9.22 -4.18 -17.62
C PRO A 169 -9.98 -3.03 -18.29
N LEU A 170 -9.88 -1.84 -17.72
CA LEU A 170 -10.44 -0.62 -18.29
C LEU A 170 -9.47 0.53 -18.10
N THR A 171 -9.23 1.30 -19.16
CA THR A 171 -8.42 2.51 -19.12
C THR A 171 -9.26 3.69 -19.57
N LEU A 172 -9.30 4.75 -18.76
CA LEU A 172 -10.04 5.97 -19.03
C LEU A 172 -9.07 7.15 -19.13
N THR A 173 -9.31 8.02 -20.09
CA THR A 173 -8.68 9.34 -20.16
C THR A 173 -9.60 10.35 -19.49
N LEU A 174 -9.09 11.05 -18.49
CA LEU A 174 -9.83 12.05 -17.74
C LEU A 174 -9.80 13.39 -18.50
N GLN A 175 -10.92 14.10 -18.49
CA GLN A 175 -11.02 15.43 -19.10
C GLN A 175 -10.29 16.49 -18.26
N GLU A 176 -10.32 16.32 -16.94
CA GLU A 176 -9.61 17.15 -15.98
C GLU A 176 -8.55 16.30 -15.25
N PRO A 177 -7.37 16.85 -14.96
CA PRO A 177 -6.35 16.15 -14.18
C PRO A 177 -6.86 15.80 -12.77
N LEU A 178 -6.46 14.64 -12.25
CA LEU A 178 -6.69 14.24 -10.87
C LEU A 178 -6.11 15.28 -9.91
N GLY A 179 -6.87 15.57 -8.85
CA GLY A 179 -6.31 16.22 -7.67
C GLY A 179 -5.19 15.35 -7.07
N LEU A 180 -4.32 15.95 -6.26
CA LEU A 180 -3.18 15.23 -5.70
C LEU A 180 -3.52 14.39 -4.45
N THR A 181 -4.65 14.66 -3.81
CA THR A 181 -5.07 14.02 -2.56
C THR A 181 -6.56 13.77 -2.55
N GLY A 182 -7.00 12.79 -1.74
CA GLY A 182 -8.40 12.63 -1.35
C GLY A 182 -9.38 12.25 -2.47
N ASN A 183 -8.89 11.77 -3.62
CA ASN A 183 -9.77 11.28 -4.66
C ASN A 183 -10.22 9.84 -4.37
N GLU A 184 -11.43 9.52 -4.78
CA GLU A 184 -12.02 8.19 -4.72
C GLU A 184 -12.63 7.84 -6.08
N VAL A 185 -12.39 6.62 -6.54
CA VAL A 185 -13.05 6.06 -7.72
C VAL A 185 -14.20 5.19 -7.26
N GLY A 186 -15.39 5.51 -7.75
CA GLY A 186 -16.58 4.70 -7.56
C GLY A 186 -16.90 3.86 -8.79
N VAL A 187 -17.36 2.64 -8.54
CA VAL A 187 -17.72 1.65 -9.53
C VAL A 187 -19.07 1.06 -9.12
N ALA A 188 -20.08 1.16 -9.98
CA ALA A 188 -21.36 0.49 -9.79
C ALA A 188 -21.54 -0.60 -10.83
N LEU A 189 -21.74 -1.84 -10.38
CA LEU A 189 -21.96 -3.00 -11.23
C LEU A 189 -23.45 -3.38 -11.21
N THR A 190 -24.08 -3.44 -12.38
CA THR A 190 -25.48 -3.84 -12.54
C THR A 190 -25.56 -5.11 -13.37
N ALA A 191 -26.18 -6.17 -12.85
CA ALA A 191 -26.28 -7.45 -13.55
C ALA A 191 -27.33 -7.39 -14.68
N ALA A 192 -27.07 -8.09 -15.79
CA ALA A 192 -28.00 -8.18 -16.92
C ALA A 192 -29.34 -8.84 -16.56
N ALA A 193 -29.34 -9.73 -15.57
CA ALA A 193 -30.56 -10.35 -15.02
C ALA A 193 -31.46 -9.35 -14.25
N GLY A 194 -31.01 -8.10 -14.07
CA GLY A 194 -31.65 -7.08 -13.25
C GLY A 194 -31.21 -7.15 -11.79
N GLY A 195 -31.64 -6.16 -11.01
CA GLY A 195 -31.27 -6.00 -9.59
C GLY A 195 -30.75 -4.60 -9.30
N SER A 196 -30.49 -4.33 -8.01
CA SER A 196 -29.81 -3.10 -7.59
C SER A 196 -28.33 -3.15 -7.96
N ALA A 197 -27.78 -2.01 -8.35
CA ALA A 197 -26.35 -1.90 -8.62
C ALA A 197 -25.54 -2.14 -7.34
N VAL A 198 -24.41 -2.84 -7.48
CA VAL A 198 -23.44 -3.03 -6.40
C VAL A 198 -22.36 -1.95 -6.52
N GLU A 199 -22.30 -1.05 -5.54
CA GLU A 199 -21.30 0.01 -5.50
C GLU A 199 -20.02 -0.42 -4.76
N ILE A 200 -18.88 -0.08 -5.36
CA ILE A 200 -17.53 -0.28 -4.86
C ILE A 200 -16.81 1.07 -4.94
N ARG A 201 -16.14 1.45 -3.86
CA ARG A 201 -15.40 2.71 -3.74
C ARG A 201 -13.94 2.40 -3.43
N LYS A 202 -13.03 3.07 -4.14
CA LYS A 202 -11.60 2.86 -4.02
C LYS A 202 -10.87 4.18 -3.86
N PRO A 203 -10.26 4.46 -2.70
CA PRO A 203 -9.45 5.65 -2.54
C PRO A 203 -8.23 5.55 -3.48
N LEU A 204 -7.92 6.66 -4.14
CA LEU A 204 -6.66 6.80 -4.87
C LEU A 204 -5.58 7.25 -3.89
N ALA A 205 -4.39 6.66 -4.02
CA ALA A 205 -3.28 7.09 -3.18
C ALA A 205 -2.92 8.56 -3.45
N THR A 206 -2.45 9.23 -2.40
CA THR A 206 -1.90 10.58 -2.52
C THR A 206 -0.69 10.61 -3.44
N ILE A 207 -0.62 11.64 -4.28
CA ILE A 207 0.50 11.92 -5.18
C ILE A 207 1.20 13.18 -4.64
N ALA A 208 2.45 13.05 -4.19
CA ALA A 208 3.20 14.17 -3.66
C ALA A 208 3.75 15.06 -4.79
N PRO A 209 3.66 16.40 -4.69
CA PRO A 209 4.27 17.27 -5.68
C PRO A 209 5.80 17.25 -5.56
N CYS A 210 6.48 17.19 -6.70
CA CYS A 210 7.90 17.44 -6.85
C CYS A 210 8.05 18.74 -7.64
N HIS A 211 8.41 19.82 -6.95
CA HIS A 211 8.40 21.16 -7.55
C HIS A 211 9.63 21.44 -8.39
N ARG A 212 9.44 22.20 -9.46
CA ARG A 212 10.54 22.70 -10.27
C ARG A 212 11.38 23.69 -9.48
N ARG A 213 12.69 23.68 -9.71
CA ARG A 213 13.69 24.55 -9.09
C ARG A 213 14.38 25.38 -10.18
N GLN A 214 14.79 26.60 -9.83
CA GLN A 214 15.51 27.53 -10.72
C GLN A 214 17.00 27.70 -10.37
N ALA A 215 17.53 26.87 -9.46
CA ALA A 215 18.90 26.96 -9.00
C ALA A 215 19.79 25.98 -9.76
N THR A 216 21.05 26.36 -9.97
CA THR A 216 22.08 25.48 -10.54
C THR A 216 22.37 24.28 -9.63
N PRO A 217 22.96 23.19 -10.16
CA PRO A 217 23.36 22.06 -9.33
C PRO A 217 24.28 22.45 -8.17
N GLY A 218 25.24 23.36 -8.38
CA GLY A 218 26.14 23.84 -7.33
C GLY A 218 25.38 24.54 -6.19
N GLU A 219 24.49 25.46 -6.53
CA GLU A 219 23.63 26.12 -5.54
C GLU A 219 22.71 25.14 -4.81
N PHE A 220 22.26 24.08 -5.47
CA PHE A 220 21.51 23.00 -4.83
C PHE A 220 22.35 22.21 -3.81
N LEU A 221 23.59 21.86 -4.15
CA LEU A 221 24.48 21.10 -3.26
C LEU A 221 24.80 21.87 -1.96
N ASP A 222 24.89 23.20 -2.05
CA ASP A 222 25.21 24.06 -0.91
C ASP A 222 23.98 24.52 -0.13
N ALA A 223 22.78 24.42 -0.71
CA ALA A 223 21.57 24.91 -0.08
C ALA A 223 21.15 24.07 1.16
N PRO A 224 20.80 24.74 2.28
CA PRO A 224 20.19 24.05 3.41
C PRO A 224 18.79 23.55 3.04
N LEU A 225 18.33 22.50 3.73
CA LEU A 225 16.98 22.00 3.58
C LEU A 225 15.99 23.03 4.16
N PRO A 226 14.95 23.46 3.41
CA PRO A 226 13.95 24.38 3.94
C PRO A 226 13.16 23.71 5.07
N GLN A 227 13.07 24.38 6.23
CA GLN A 227 12.52 23.78 7.45
C GLN A 227 10.99 23.69 7.42
N ASP A 228 10.30 24.66 6.80
CA ASP A 228 8.83 24.78 6.82
C ASP A 228 8.19 24.51 5.45
N ALA A 229 8.88 23.79 4.57
CA ALA A 229 8.35 23.48 3.25
C ALA A 229 7.21 22.44 3.36
N ALA A 230 6.09 22.70 2.67
CA ALA A 230 4.91 21.83 2.71
C ALA A 230 5.15 20.44 2.08
N ASP A 231 6.12 20.33 1.17
CA ASP A 231 6.56 19.10 0.51
C ASP A 231 7.73 18.41 1.26
N LEU A 232 8.02 18.83 2.50
CA LEU A 232 9.06 18.24 3.32
C LEU A 232 8.62 16.87 3.85
N ILE A 233 9.43 15.86 3.56
CA ILE A 233 9.29 14.51 4.09
C ILE A 233 10.01 14.45 5.43
N VAL A 234 9.29 14.07 6.49
CA VAL A 234 9.85 13.90 7.84
C VAL A 234 9.74 12.45 8.27
N LEU A 235 10.88 11.85 8.61
CA LEU A 235 11.03 10.51 9.14
C LEU A 235 11.58 10.60 10.57
N ASP A 236 10.70 10.56 11.56
CA ASP A 236 11.02 10.77 12.98
C ASP A 236 10.13 9.94 13.92
N ARG A 237 9.42 8.93 13.39
CA ARG A 237 8.45 8.12 14.15
C ARG A 237 8.79 6.63 14.12
N ARG A 238 8.39 5.93 15.18
CA ARG A 238 8.70 4.50 15.37
C ARG A 238 8.13 3.61 14.26
N GLU A 239 6.94 3.92 13.75
CA GLU A 239 6.30 3.19 12.66
C GLU A 239 7.02 3.29 11.32
N GLN A 240 7.97 4.23 11.17
CA GLN A 240 8.81 4.37 9.99
C GLN A 240 10.10 3.52 10.07
N VAL A 241 10.38 2.93 11.24
CA VAL A 241 11.57 2.12 11.49
C VAL A 241 11.28 0.65 11.16
N LEU A 242 12.16 0.07 10.34
CA LEU A 242 12.03 -1.27 9.79
C LEU A 242 13.31 -2.10 10.07
N PRO A 243 13.18 -3.44 10.27
CA PRO A 243 11.94 -4.22 10.31
C PRO A 243 10.96 -3.81 11.42
N ALA A 244 9.67 -4.13 11.30
CA ALA A 244 8.67 -3.80 12.32
C ALA A 244 8.77 -4.73 13.55
N ASP A 245 9.96 -4.82 14.14
CA ASP A 245 10.28 -5.65 15.28
C ASP A 245 10.46 -4.76 16.53
N PRO A 246 9.67 -4.98 17.62
CA PRO A 246 9.76 -4.16 18.84
C PRO A 246 11.10 -4.27 19.58
N THR A 247 11.93 -5.27 19.28
CA THR A 247 13.27 -5.44 19.85
C THR A 247 14.32 -4.53 19.20
N ILE A 248 13.99 -3.89 18.07
CA ILE A 248 14.85 -2.89 17.44
C ILE A 248 15.00 -1.69 18.36
N GLY A 249 16.26 -1.36 18.66
CA GLY A 249 16.67 -0.38 19.66
C GLY A 249 16.59 1.09 19.22
N TRP A 250 15.76 1.45 18.24
CA TRP A 250 15.49 2.86 17.93
C TRP A 250 14.69 3.48 19.08
N LYS A 251 15.22 4.50 19.74
CA LYS A 251 14.60 5.10 20.94
C LYS A 251 13.94 6.43 20.64
N SER A 252 14.54 7.23 19.77
CA SER A 252 14.07 8.58 19.48
C SER A 252 14.69 9.12 18.18
N PRO A 253 14.21 10.27 17.66
CA PRO A 253 14.76 10.92 16.48
C PRO A 253 16.24 11.29 16.56
N GLU A 254 16.79 11.42 17.77
CA GLU A 254 18.22 11.66 17.99
C GLU A 254 19.09 10.42 17.70
N ASN A 255 18.52 9.22 17.72
CA ASN A 255 19.25 8.01 17.27
C ASN A 255 19.25 7.89 15.75
N LEU A 256 18.08 8.03 15.12
CA LEU A 256 18.00 8.08 13.67
C LEU A 256 16.76 8.85 13.25
N SER A 257 16.93 9.90 12.47
CA SER A 257 15.83 10.59 11.80
C SER A 257 16.29 11.19 10.48
N ALA A 258 15.35 11.48 9.59
CA ALA A 258 15.66 12.10 8.32
C ALA A 258 14.61 13.14 7.93
N ARG A 259 15.08 14.24 7.36
CA ARG A 259 14.24 15.23 6.67
C ARG A 259 14.68 15.27 5.23
N ALA A 260 13.76 15.02 4.30
CA ALA A 260 14.07 14.93 2.88
C ALA A 260 13.13 15.75 2.02
N ARG A 261 13.61 16.12 0.84
CA ARG A 261 12.82 16.85 -0.16
C ARG A 261 13.27 16.45 -1.56
N LEU A 262 12.31 16.39 -2.46
CA LEU A 262 12.54 16.25 -3.90
C LEU A 262 12.26 17.57 -4.61
N SER A 263 13.05 17.85 -5.63
CA SER A 263 12.75 18.91 -6.61
C SER A 263 13.29 18.50 -7.97
N TRP A 264 12.98 19.24 -9.02
CA TRP A 264 13.45 18.90 -10.36
C TRP A 264 13.74 20.13 -11.21
N ASP A 265 14.49 19.94 -12.28
CA ASP A 265 14.59 20.89 -13.40
C ASP A 265 14.78 20.11 -14.72
N GLU A 266 15.03 20.82 -15.82
CA GLU A 266 15.22 20.21 -17.14
C GLU A 266 16.41 19.25 -17.24
N GLN A 267 17.35 19.29 -16.29
CA GLN A 267 18.60 18.53 -16.33
C GLN A 267 18.68 17.43 -15.26
N TYR A 268 18.09 17.65 -14.08
CA TYR A 268 18.22 16.76 -12.94
C TYR A 268 16.91 16.55 -12.17
N LEU A 269 16.77 15.35 -11.59
CA LEU A 269 15.97 15.11 -10.40
C LEU A 269 16.88 15.29 -9.17
N TYR A 270 16.44 16.13 -8.24
CA TYR A 270 17.20 16.47 -7.05
C TYR A 270 16.67 15.75 -5.82
N PHE A 271 17.54 15.06 -5.10
CA PHE A 271 17.28 14.47 -3.80
C PHE A 271 18.13 15.16 -2.73
N ALA A 272 17.46 15.79 -1.76
CA ALA A 272 18.10 16.37 -0.59
C ALA A 272 17.60 15.68 0.67
N ALA A 273 18.51 15.25 1.55
CA ALA A 273 18.18 14.76 2.87
C ALA A 273 19.18 15.25 3.92
N ASP A 274 18.68 15.64 5.08
CA ASP A 274 19.48 15.86 6.29
C ASP A 274 19.12 14.72 7.25
N VAL A 275 20.11 13.89 7.58
CA VAL A 275 19.96 12.71 8.45
C VAL A 275 20.60 13.01 9.79
N THR A 276 19.85 12.83 10.88
CA THR A 276 20.40 12.82 12.25
C THR A 276 20.68 11.38 12.63
N ASP A 277 21.86 11.12 13.19
CA ASP A 277 22.38 9.79 13.53
C ASP A 277 23.43 9.95 14.63
N ASP A 278 23.36 9.18 15.72
CA ASP A 278 24.31 9.32 16.83
C ASP A 278 25.69 8.71 16.54
N VAL A 279 25.78 7.70 15.68
CA VAL A 279 27.05 7.03 15.33
C VAL A 279 27.11 6.72 13.84
N HIS A 280 27.93 7.48 13.12
CA HIS A 280 28.18 7.23 11.71
C HIS A 280 29.31 6.21 11.49
N ALA A 281 28.98 5.00 11.00
CA ALA A 281 29.91 3.98 10.53
C ALA A 281 29.58 3.47 9.11
N GLN A 282 30.36 3.97 8.15
CA GLN A 282 30.37 3.49 6.77
C GLN A 282 31.77 3.07 6.32
N GLN A 283 32.06 1.77 6.44
CA GLN A 283 33.33 1.15 6.02
C GLN A 283 33.20 0.33 4.74
N ALA A 284 31.97 0.10 4.26
CA ALA A 284 31.75 -0.67 3.06
C ALA A 284 32.01 0.19 1.81
N VAL A 285 32.31 -0.49 0.70
CA VAL A 285 32.65 0.11 -0.58
C VAL A 285 31.81 -0.50 -1.69
N ASP A 286 31.80 0.15 -2.84
CA ASP A 286 31.15 -0.35 -4.05
C ASP A 286 29.67 -0.74 -3.80
N GLY A 287 29.28 -1.93 -4.25
CA GLY A 287 27.93 -2.46 -4.07
C GLY A 287 27.59 -2.85 -2.64
N ASP A 288 28.53 -2.82 -1.69
CA ASP A 288 28.29 -3.21 -0.29
C ASP A 288 27.94 -2.03 0.62
N ILE A 289 27.88 -0.80 0.10
CA ILE A 289 27.59 0.40 0.93
C ILE A 289 26.27 0.32 1.70
N TRP A 290 25.33 -0.55 1.29
CA TRP A 290 24.07 -0.82 2.02
C TRP A 290 24.27 -1.42 3.41
N ARG A 291 25.47 -1.92 3.72
CA ARG A 291 25.83 -2.54 5.02
C ARG A 291 26.19 -1.51 6.10
N GLY A 292 26.48 -0.27 5.71
CA GLY A 292 26.76 0.85 6.62
C GLY A 292 25.73 1.96 6.49
N ASP A 293 26.00 3.10 7.13
CA ASP A 293 25.14 4.27 7.03
C ASP A 293 25.10 4.80 5.60
N SER A 294 23.91 4.76 5.05
CA SER A 294 23.67 5.06 3.64
C SER A 294 22.20 5.40 3.43
N VAL A 295 21.95 6.15 2.36
CA VAL A 295 20.60 6.27 1.78
C VAL A 295 20.50 5.28 0.63
N GLN A 296 19.44 4.49 0.61
CA GLN A 296 19.01 3.75 -0.58
C GLN A 296 17.79 4.44 -1.15
N LEU A 297 17.82 4.79 -2.44
CA LEU A 297 16.79 5.52 -3.18
C LEU A 297 16.34 4.68 -4.37
N ALA A 298 15.07 4.29 -4.39
CA ALA A 298 14.50 3.45 -5.44
C ALA A 298 13.39 4.19 -6.19
N ILE A 299 13.31 3.97 -7.50
CA ILE A 299 12.45 4.72 -8.41
C ILE A 299 11.82 3.76 -9.42
N ASP A 300 10.50 3.71 -9.45
CA ASP A 300 9.71 3.16 -10.57
C ASP A 300 9.36 4.33 -11.50
N THR A 301 9.93 4.28 -12.70
CA THR A 301 9.94 5.40 -13.64
C THR A 301 8.66 5.53 -14.46
N ARG A 302 7.81 4.50 -14.50
CA ARG A 302 6.56 4.51 -15.26
C ARG A 302 5.31 4.52 -14.38
N ASN A 303 5.46 4.35 -13.07
CA ASN A 303 4.35 4.20 -12.14
C ASN A 303 3.39 3.07 -12.61
N ASP A 304 4.00 1.94 -12.99
CA ASP A 304 3.31 0.74 -13.48
C ASP A 304 3.55 -0.50 -12.62
N ALA A 305 4.13 -0.32 -11.43
CA ALA A 305 4.33 -1.36 -10.44
C ALA A 305 3.08 -2.22 -10.21
N GLN A 306 3.26 -3.54 -10.28
CA GLN A 306 2.21 -4.51 -10.01
C GLN A 306 2.28 -4.99 -8.55
N PRO A 307 1.11 -5.23 -7.91
CA PRO A 307 1.06 -5.71 -6.53
C PRO A 307 1.94 -6.93 -6.29
N GLY A 308 2.82 -6.85 -5.29
CA GLY A 308 3.69 -7.95 -4.87
C GLY A 308 4.75 -8.39 -5.90
N ARG A 309 5.01 -7.57 -6.93
CA ARG A 309 6.07 -7.85 -7.91
C ARG A 309 7.35 -7.10 -7.56
N ASN A 310 8.46 -7.79 -7.77
CA ASN A 310 9.80 -7.22 -7.63
C ASN A 310 10.10 -6.21 -8.75
N TYR A 311 11.25 -5.53 -8.63
CA TYR A 311 11.76 -4.63 -9.66
C TYR A 311 11.74 -5.22 -11.06
N ASP A 312 11.40 -4.39 -12.04
CA ASP A 312 11.29 -4.74 -13.44
C ASP A 312 12.25 -3.94 -14.35
N ASN A 313 11.94 -3.87 -15.64
CA ASN A 313 12.78 -3.29 -16.68
C ASN A 313 12.74 -1.77 -16.76
N ASN A 314 12.10 -1.07 -15.82
CA ASN A 314 12.06 0.38 -15.76
C ASN A 314 12.53 0.94 -14.39
N ASP A 315 12.81 0.06 -13.44
CA ASP A 315 13.14 0.40 -12.06
C ASP A 315 14.62 0.69 -11.86
N TYR A 316 14.90 1.64 -10.96
CA TYR A 316 16.24 1.98 -10.51
C TYR A 316 16.38 1.85 -9.00
N GLU A 317 17.59 1.50 -8.54
CA GLU A 317 17.97 1.63 -7.13
C GLU A 317 19.38 2.22 -7.01
N TYR A 318 19.48 3.30 -6.26
CA TYR A 318 20.69 4.06 -6.00
C TYR A 318 21.08 4.03 -4.54
N GLY A 319 22.37 4.05 -4.27
CA GLY A 319 22.96 4.21 -2.96
C GLY A 319 23.76 5.48 -2.86
N LEU A 320 23.57 6.21 -1.76
CA LEU A 320 24.35 7.38 -1.39
C LEU A 320 25.01 7.10 -0.04
N ALA A 321 26.34 7.18 0.02
CA ALA A 321 27.08 6.90 1.24
C ALA A 321 28.27 7.85 1.40
N LEU A 322 28.63 8.16 2.65
CA LEU A 322 29.88 8.85 2.94
C LEU A 322 30.95 7.79 3.19
N GLY A 323 31.87 7.59 2.23
CA GLY A 323 32.94 6.62 2.38
C GLY A 323 33.90 6.97 3.51
N SER A 324 34.68 5.99 3.96
CA SER A 324 35.62 6.11 5.08
C SER A 324 36.69 7.22 4.95
N GLU A 325 36.99 7.66 3.73
CA GLU A 325 37.90 8.79 3.46
C GLU A 325 37.17 10.14 3.40
N GLY A 326 35.91 10.22 3.84
CA GLY A 326 35.08 11.42 3.73
C GLY A 326 34.63 11.74 2.31
N ARG A 327 34.73 10.77 1.39
CA ARG A 327 34.34 10.96 -0.02
C ARG A 327 32.91 10.46 -0.27
N PRO A 328 32.05 11.23 -0.94
CA PRO A 328 30.76 10.75 -1.40
C PRO A 328 30.90 9.53 -2.32
N ILE A 329 30.05 8.54 -2.10
CA ILE A 329 29.88 7.39 -2.98
C ILE A 329 28.45 7.43 -3.52
N VAL A 330 28.33 7.31 -4.84
CA VAL A 330 27.05 7.09 -5.53
C VAL A 330 27.14 5.77 -6.27
N TRP A 331 26.26 4.84 -5.91
CA TRP A 331 26.20 3.50 -6.50
C TRP A 331 24.83 3.26 -7.12
N CYS A 332 24.77 2.51 -8.21
CA CYS A 332 23.54 2.05 -8.83
C CYS A 332 23.49 0.51 -8.74
N TRP A 333 22.59 -0.01 -7.89
CA TRP A 333 22.41 -1.46 -7.73
C TRP A 333 21.50 -2.05 -8.80
N GLN A 334 20.42 -1.34 -9.11
CA GLN A 334 19.44 -1.74 -10.11
C GLN A 334 19.35 -0.66 -11.18
N ALA A 335 19.37 -1.09 -12.44
CA ALA A 335 19.09 -0.25 -13.59
C ALA A 335 18.35 -1.07 -14.67
N PRO A 336 17.48 -0.44 -15.47
CA PRO A 336 16.87 -1.02 -16.66
C PRO A 336 17.87 -1.63 -17.65
N PRO A 337 17.44 -2.60 -18.47
CA PRO A 337 18.24 -3.08 -19.59
C PRO A 337 18.74 -1.94 -20.48
N GLY A 338 20.05 -1.87 -20.69
CA GLY A 338 20.70 -0.82 -21.49
C GLY A 338 21.21 0.39 -20.69
N ALA A 339 20.82 0.53 -19.41
CA ALA A 339 21.43 1.47 -18.48
C ALA A 339 22.58 0.80 -17.70
N ALA A 340 23.59 1.60 -17.32
CA ALA A 340 24.75 1.10 -16.58
C ALA A 340 24.49 1.13 -15.06
N ALA A 341 24.62 -0.05 -14.42
CA ALA A 341 24.74 -0.20 -12.98
C ALA A 341 26.21 -0.05 -12.52
N GLY A 342 26.43 0.05 -11.21
CA GLY A 342 27.76 0.25 -10.60
C GLY A 342 28.01 1.70 -10.15
N PRO A 343 29.28 2.13 -10.06
CA PRO A 343 29.61 3.46 -9.56
C PRO A 343 29.17 4.56 -10.54
N ILE A 344 28.67 5.68 -10.00
CA ILE A 344 28.20 6.83 -10.78
C ILE A 344 29.16 8.01 -10.60
N GLU A 345 29.95 8.31 -11.63
CA GLU A 345 30.95 9.40 -11.59
C GLU A 345 30.40 10.76 -12.03
N ASN A 346 29.39 10.79 -12.92
CA ASN A 346 28.84 12.02 -13.51
C ASN A 346 27.53 12.46 -12.84
N CYS A 347 27.53 12.52 -11.51
CA CYS A 347 26.40 12.97 -10.71
C CYS A 347 26.89 14.06 -9.74
N PRO A 348 26.43 15.32 -9.86
CA PRO A 348 26.70 16.33 -8.84
C PRO A 348 26.16 15.82 -7.50
N VAL A 349 27.07 15.68 -6.53
CA VAL A 349 26.78 15.07 -5.23
C VAL A 349 27.57 15.78 -4.14
N ARG A 350 26.92 15.99 -3.00
CA ARG A 350 27.55 16.37 -1.74
C ARG A 350 27.01 15.46 -0.66
N ILE A 351 27.91 14.73 -0.02
CA ILE A 351 27.62 13.97 1.19
C ILE A 351 28.64 14.41 2.22
N GLU A 352 28.17 14.97 3.33
CA GLU A 352 29.05 15.56 4.34
C GLU A 352 28.47 15.32 5.73
N ARG A 353 29.35 15.01 6.68
CA ARG A 353 29.01 14.88 8.09
C ARG A 353 29.35 16.18 8.83
N ILE A 354 28.36 16.73 9.52
CA ILE A 354 28.45 17.92 10.38
C ILE A 354 27.90 17.53 11.74
N ASP A 355 28.78 17.35 12.73
CA ASP A 355 28.43 16.87 14.07
C ASP A 355 27.63 15.55 14.04
N ASP A 356 26.38 15.57 14.52
CA ASP A 356 25.42 14.48 14.56
C ASP A 356 24.55 14.37 13.29
N ARG A 357 24.81 15.22 12.29
CA ARG A 357 24.03 15.29 11.04
C ARG A 357 24.84 14.95 9.80
N THR A 358 24.28 14.09 8.95
CA THR A 358 24.82 13.78 7.62
C THR A 358 23.93 14.39 6.55
N VAL A 359 24.50 15.32 5.78
CA VAL A 359 23.85 16.03 4.69
C VAL A 359 24.06 15.23 3.41
N TYR A 360 22.97 14.81 2.77
CA TYR A 360 22.95 14.17 1.46
C TYR A 360 22.30 15.11 0.44
N ARG A 361 23.01 15.39 -0.65
CA ARG A 361 22.52 16.15 -1.80
C ARG A 361 22.97 15.42 -3.06
N ALA A 362 22.03 14.99 -3.88
CA ALA A 362 22.31 14.35 -5.16
C ALA A 362 21.45 14.96 -6.27
N ALA A 363 22.08 15.37 -7.36
CA ALA A 363 21.42 15.80 -8.59
C ALA A 363 21.54 14.68 -9.62
N LEU A 364 20.52 13.83 -9.73
CA LEU A 364 20.50 12.69 -10.64
C LEU A 364 20.15 13.16 -12.05
N PRO A 365 21.04 12.99 -13.05
CA PRO A 365 20.73 13.37 -14.42
C PRO A 365 19.56 12.53 -14.94
N TRP A 366 18.65 13.10 -15.73
CA TRP A 366 17.54 12.34 -16.34
C TRP A 366 17.98 11.16 -17.21
N SER A 367 19.18 11.22 -17.79
CA SER A 367 19.77 10.09 -18.53
C SER A 367 20.04 8.87 -17.64
N ARG A 368 20.15 9.06 -16.33
CA ARG A 368 20.21 8.00 -15.32
C ARG A 368 18.84 7.59 -14.81
N LEU A 369 17.76 8.21 -15.27
CA LEU A 369 16.39 7.88 -14.83
C LEU A 369 15.51 7.45 -16.00
N ALA A 370 16.07 7.22 -17.19
CA ALA A 370 15.31 6.85 -18.37
C ALA A 370 14.52 5.55 -18.12
N PRO A 371 13.23 5.45 -18.51
CA PRO A 371 12.50 6.36 -19.40
C PRO A 371 11.83 7.58 -18.75
N LEU A 372 12.02 7.85 -17.45
CA LEU A 372 11.47 9.03 -16.79
C LEU A 372 12.02 10.32 -17.44
N GLN A 373 11.14 11.28 -17.71
CA GLN A 373 11.49 12.53 -18.39
C GLN A 373 11.16 13.77 -17.54
N PRO A 374 11.95 14.86 -17.66
CA PRO A 374 11.68 16.15 -17.03
C PRO A 374 10.49 16.86 -17.68
N LYS A 375 9.28 16.40 -17.34
CA LYS A 375 8.07 16.98 -17.89
C LYS A 375 7.02 17.14 -16.80
N ALA A 376 6.54 18.37 -16.61
CA ALA A 376 5.43 18.64 -15.71
C ALA A 376 4.22 17.73 -16.01
N GLY A 377 3.57 17.25 -14.95
CA GLY A 377 2.50 16.26 -15.00
C GLY A 377 2.96 14.80 -15.07
N THR A 378 4.26 14.52 -15.20
CA THR A 378 4.79 13.15 -15.18
C THR A 378 4.71 12.59 -13.77
N VAL A 379 4.05 11.45 -13.62
CA VAL A 379 3.91 10.70 -12.36
C VAL A 379 4.93 9.57 -12.34
N PHE A 380 5.58 9.38 -11.20
CA PHE A 380 6.53 8.31 -10.96
C PHE A 380 6.43 7.86 -9.50
N ASN A 381 6.98 6.69 -9.21
CA ASN A 381 7.00 6.09 -7.89
C ASN A 381 8.42 6.21 -7.33
N LEU A 382 8.56 6.64 -6.08
CA LEU A 382 9.85 6.76 -5.41
C LEU A 382 9.74 6.35 -3.95
N ASN A 383 10.77 5.66 -3.48
CA ASN A 383 10.97 5.37 -2.08
C ASN A 383 12.43 5.61 -1.70
N PHE A 384 12.67 5.93 -0.43
CA PHE A 384 14.02 5.93 0.11
C PHE A 384 14.02 5.45 1.55
N ILE A 385 15.15 4.87 1.94
CA ILE A 385 15.44 4.45 3.30
C ILE A 385 16.82 4.92 3.71
N VAL A 386 16.97 5.18 5.01
CA VAL A 386 18.25 5.54 5.65
C VAL A 386 18.63 4.41 6.57
N ALA A 387 19.75 3.75 6.28
CA ALA A 387 20.30 2.66 7.09
C ALA A 387 21.12 3.22 8.26
N ASP A 388 21.08 2.50 9.38
CA ASP A 388 21.77 2.82 10.64
C ASP A 388 22.78 1.73 10.99
N ASN A 389 24.01 2.14 11.28
CA ASN A 389 25.11 1.27 11.67
C ASN A 389 26.06 1.94 12.68
N ASP A 390 25.99 1.51 13.94
CA ASP A 390 26.89 1.99 15.00
C ASP A 390 28.27 1.27 15.05
N GLY A 391 28.70 0.65 13.95
CA GLY A 391 30.00 -0.04 13.82
C GLY A 391 30.00 -1.56 13.93
N LEU A 392 28.85 -2.21 14.16
CA LEU A 392 28.71 -3.68 14.21
C LEU A 392 27.94 -4.27 13.02
N GLY A 393 27.70 -3.46 12.00
CA GLY A 393 26.85 -3.79 10.87
C GLY A 393 25.49 -3.11 10.98
N ARG A 394 24.78 -3.05 9.84
CA ARG A 394 23.46 -2.45 9.77
C ARG A 394 22.49 -3.05 10.80
N ARG A 395 21.90 -2.18 11.61
CA ARG A 395 20.99 -2.53 12.71
C ARG A 395 19.54 -2.51 12.26
N TYR A 396 19.13 -1.43 11.61
CA TYR A 396 17.78 -1.19 11.09
C TYR A 396 17.83 -0.08 10.03
N TRP A 397 16.68 0.38 9.57
CA TRP A 397 16.55 1.56 8.72
C TRP A 397 15.27 2.31 9.04
N ILE A 398 15.25 3.61 8.73
CA ILE A 398 14.02 4.40 8.70
C ILE A 398 13.65 4.71 7.24
N GLY A 399 12.37 4.63 6.90
CA GLY A 399 11.92 4.66 5.50
C GLY A 399 10.67 5.49 5.23
N LEU A 400 10.55 5.96 3.99
CA LEU A 400 9.36 6.66 3.50
C LEU A 400 8.13 5.74 3.36
N SER A 401 8.38 4.52 2.89
CA SER A 401 7.45 3.39 2.85
C SER A 401 8.23 2.06 2.81
N PRO A 402 7.58 0.89 2.99
CA PRO A 402 8.21 -0.41 2.78
C PRO A 402 8.62 -0.63 1.31
N GLY A 403 9.39 -1.69 1.05
CA GLY A 403 9.59 -2.21 -0.32
C GLY A 403 10.99 -2.01 -0.88
N ILE A 404 11.98 -1.58 -0.09
CA ILE A 404 13.39 -1.54 -0.55
C ILE A 404 14.18 -2.68 0.08
N ALA A 405 14.42 -2.65 1.38
CA ALA A 405 15.32 -3.63 2.01
C ALA A 405 14.63 -4.96 2.32
N GLU A 406 13.30 -4.97 2.42
CA GLU A 406 12.50 -6.14 2.78
C GLU A 406 12.33 -7.10 1.60
N ALA A 407 11.92 -6.56 0.45
CA ALA A 407 11.43 -7.38 -0.66
C ALA A 407 11.55 -6.76 -2.07
N LYS A 408 12.07 -5.53 -2.22
CA LYS A 408 12.22 -4.84 -3.52
C LYS A 408 10.89 -4.70 -4.28
N LEU A 409 9.88 -4.09 -3.65
CA LEU A 409 8.47 -4.02 -4.05
C LEU A 409 8.07 -2.57 -4.40
N PRO A 410 8.10 -2.17 -5.69
CA PRO A 410 7.76 -0.80 -6.11
C PRO A 410 6.30 -0.40 -5.91
N ASP A 411 5.38 -1.35 -5.81
CA ASP A 411 3.96 -1.11 -5.53
C ASP A 411 3.74 -0.46 -4.15
N CYS A 412 4.72 -0.60 -3.26
CA CYS A 412 4.75 0.04 -1.95
C CYS A 412 5.33 1.47 -1.99
N PHE A 413 5.86 1.94 -3.11
CA PHE A 413 6.53 3.25 -3.21
C PHE A 413 5.51 4.38 -3.20
N ARG A 414 5.96 5.58 -2.80
CA ARG A 414 5.09 6.76 -2.85
C ARG A 414 5.07 7.34 -4.25
N ARG A 415 3.90 7.79 -4.68
CA ARG A 415 3.72 8.49 -5.94
C ARG A 415 4.16 9.94 -5.81
N PHE A 416 4.90 10.41 -6.81
CA PHE A 416 5.27 11.80 -6.99
C PHE A 416 4.85 12.29 -8.37
N VAL A 417 4.59 13.58 -8.51
CA VAL A 417 4.34 14.23 -9.80
C VAL A 417 5.22 15.46 -9.97
N LEU A 418 5.84 15.59 -11.13
CA LEU A 418 6.60 16.78 -11.49
C LEU A 418 5.63 17.96 -11.69
N VAL A 419 5.79 19.03 -10.93
CA VAL A 419 4.98 20.26 -11.05
C VAL A 419 5.88 21.46 -11.26
N GLU A 420 5.35 22.51 -11.89
CA GLU A 420 6.05 23.79 -12.10
C GLU A 420 6.37 24.53 -10.79
#